data_AF-A0A1V5MVG1-F1
#
_entry.id   AF-A0A1V5MVG1-F1
#
_cell.length_a   1.000
_cell.length_b   1.000
_cell.length_c   1.000
_cell.angle_alpha   90.00
_cell.angle_beta   90.00
_cell.angle_gamma   90.00
#
_symmetry.space_group_name_H-M   'P 1'
#
loop_
_entity.id
_entity.type
_entity.pdbx_description
1 polymer ?
#
loop_
_entity_poly.entity_id
_entity_poly.type
_entity_poly.pdbx_seq_one_letter_code
_entity_poly.pdbx_strand_id
1 'polypeptide(L)'
;MAYKRTFIAIKIPLTEELTKVIGVLKNTLHASKIYWINENYSHITLNFLGNTSPEQIETVKKVIGNISKKHKVSEFELTGLGVFKHNGRPAVIWAGTKNYDGLNPLHKLCYAKDSTLCIIAGDNSNMLFLKSRNNEPENLSNKYALPKNIRFSDVIFLSNNRILVSTYGYYAFLLSNRRMIWLNDKFGLNDSTVTGFDYDKKLRLIAANTSGSRYLMKNETKIRNIRFVEIKDTVSTFDEIINYFRQNVQKKFQREFLVLIKDVDFSFRKDKYLNAEEQINLKKNLQPYDIILRRNEMQLTNIGIPGFWTHSGIFIGSLAILDRIFGGLALLNEQSPSAYIEENYPEVYGQLKDKTDLVIEAISEGVVIKPLEHIANSDYLVVLRTHLPKEDRFKSLMTAFEYFNTPYDFLFDFSNDNEVVCSELVYNSFRPHHDKTGVTFKMGEREGKPMLSPNDIARQYCQELKKDSGQLDVVYYFNAVSARKIKPEHYQNDFCKTLKK
;
A
#
# COMPACT_ATOMS: atom_id res chain seq x y z
N MET A 1 -11.43 46.12 -6.29
CA MET A 1 -11.64 45.65 -7.68
C MET A 1 -12.43 44.35 -7.66
N ALA A 2 -13.37 44.14 -8.60
CA ALA A 2 -14.23 42.95 -8.59
C ALA A 2 -13.49 41.69 -9.07
N TYR A 3 -13.61 40.60 -8.29
CA TYR A 3 -13.10 39.28 -8.67
C TYR A 3 -13.95 38.67 -9.79
N LYS A 4 -13.30 37.96 -10.71
CA LYS A 4 -13.97 37.24 -11.82
C LYS A 4 -13.80 35.74 -11.65
N ARG A 5 -14.83 34.95 -11.94
CA ARG A 5 -14.66 33.48 -12.06
C ARG A 5 -13.93 33.20 -13.37
N THR A 6 -12.74 32.62 -13.29
CA THR A 6 -11.92 32.34 -14.47
C THR A 6 -11.51 30.88 -14.56
N PHE A 7 -11.12 30.49 -15.76
CA PHE A 7 -10.61 29.18 -16.10
C PHE A 7 -9.64 29.32 -17.28
N ILE A 8 -8.78 28.32 -17.46
CA ILE A 8 -7.85 28.19 -18.58
C ILE A 8 -8.42 27.14 -19.52
N ALA A 9 -8.46 27.45 -20.80
CA ALA A 9 -9.00 26.54 -21.80
C ALA A 9 -8.25 26.66 -23.12
N ILE A 10 -8.35 25.59 -23.90
CA ILE A 10 -7.94 25.57 -25.31
C ILE A 10 -9.21 25.79 -26.12
N LYS A 11 -9.19 26.85 -26.93
CA LYS A 11 -10.29 27.13 -27.83
C LYS A 11 -10.34 26.06 -28.91
N ILE A 12 -11.51 25.47 -29.12
CA ILE A 12 -11.75 24.57 -30.25
C ILE A 12 -12.23 25.44 -31.42
N PRO A 13 -11.55 25.46 -32.57
CA PRO A 13 -12.03 26.16 -33.74
C PRO A 13 -13.31 25.49 -34.25
N LEU A 14 -14.29 26.31 -34.67
CA LEU A 14 -15.52 25.79 -35.25
C LEU A 14 -15.26 25.36 -36.70
N THR A 15 -15.02 24.07 -36.90
CA THR A 15 -14.88 23.44 -38.22
C THR A 15 -16.25 23.09 -38.81
N GLU A 16 -16.37 22.98 -40.13
CA GLU A 16 -17.63 22.56 -40.79
C GLU A 16 -18.17 21.21 -40.27
N GLU A 17 -17.30 20.25 -40.00
CA GLU A 17 -17.66 18.94 -39.46
C GLU A 17 -18.29 19.06 -38.06
N LEU A 18 -17.65 19.82 -37.17
CA LEU A 18 -18.17 20.12 -35.83
C LEU A 18 -19.52 20.85 -35.91
N THR A 19 -19.69 21.80 -36.83
CA THR A 19 -20.98 22.49 -37.04
C THR A 19 -22.08 21.51 -37.45
N LYS A 20 -21.78 20.57 -38.37
CA LYS A 20 -22.73 19.52 -38.78
C LYS A 20 -23.12 18.63 -37.60
N VAL A 21 -22.15 18.19 -36.81
CA VAL A 21 -22.40 17.35 -35.61
C VAL A 21 -23.26 18.09 -34.60
N ILE A 22 -22.95 19.36 -34.29
CA ILE A 22 -23.75 20.17 -33.37
C ILE A 22 -25.18 20.38 -33.91
N GLY A 23 -25.34 20.60 -35.21
CA GLY A 23 -26.64 20.72 -35.87
C GLY A 23 -27.49 19.46 -35.72
N VAL A 24 -26.90 18.29 -35.96
CA VAL A 24 -27.56 16.99 -35.74
C VAL A 24 -28.00 16.86 -34.28
N LEU A 25 -27.12 17.16 -33.32
CA LEU A 25 -27.45 17.04 -31.89
C LEU A 25 -28.56 17.98 -31.44
N LYS A 26 -28.54 19.23 -31.91
CA LYS A 26 -29.61 20.20 -31.63
C LYS A 26 -30.95 19.72 -32.18
N ASN A 27 -30.96 19.12 -33.37
CA ASN A 27 -32.17 18.61 -33.98
C ASN A 27 -32.69 17.35 -33.27
N THR A 28 -31.81 16.38 -32.98
CA THR A 28 -32.17 15.15 -32.26
C THR A 28 -32.69 15.43 -30.86
N LEU A 29 -32.15 16.44 -30.18
CA LEU A 29 -32.53 16.82 -28.82
C LEU A 29 -33.49 18.01 -28.77
N HIS A 30 -34.15 18.36 -29.87
CA HIS A 30 -35.02 19.53 -29.96
C HIS A 30 -36.21 19.50 -28.97
N ALA A 31 -36.68 18.31 -28.60
CA ALA A 31 -37.73 18.12 -27.60
C ALA A 31 -37.24 18.28 -26.14
N SER A 32 -35.93 18.36 -25.92
CA SER A 32 -35.33 18.50 -24.59
C SER A 32 -35.10 19.97 -24.23
N LYS A 33 -35.38 20.36 -22.97
CA LYS A 33 -35.09 21.72 -22.46
C LYS A 33 -33.58 21.89 -22.21
N ILE A 34 -32.81 22.08 -23.27
CA ILE A 34 -31.34 22.25 -23.23
C ILE A 34 -30.98 23.68 -23.58
N TYR A 35 -30.16 24.31 -22.74
CA TYR A 35 -29.53 25.59 -23.05
C TYR A 35 -28.22 25.34 -23.79
N TRP A 36 -28.21 25.59 -25.10
CA TRP A 36 -27.01 25.41 -25.93
C TRP A 36 -26.07 26.61 -25.78
N ILE A 37 -24.79 26.33 -25.50
CA ILE A 37 -23.76 27.36 -25.53
C ILE A 37 -23.56 27.87 -26.96
N ASN A 38 -23.07 29.11 -27.11
CA ASN A 38 -22.63 29.59 -28.41
C ASN A 38 -21.42 28.77 -28.87
N GLU A 39 -21.47 28.29 -30.11
CA GLU A 39 -20.49 27.37 -30.69
C GLU A 39 -19.09 27.98 -30.76
N ASN A 40 -18.99 29.31 -30.87
CA ASN A 40 -17.73 30.05 -30.83
C ASN A 40 -17.04 30.03 -29.45
N TYR A 41 -17.77 29.64 -28.41
CA TYR A 41 -17.24 29.40 -27.07
C TYR A 41 -16.93 27.93 -26.82
N SER A 42 -16.91 27.07 -27.83
CA SER A 42 -16.48 25.67 -27.67
C SER A 42 -15.01 25.63 -27.27
N HIS A 43 -14.72 24.90 -26.19
CA HIS A 43 -13.38 24.85 -25.63
C HIS A 43 -13.16 23.57 -24.84
N ILE A 44 -11.89 23.18 -24.70
CA ILE A 44 -11.45 22.17 -23.74
C ILE A 44 -10.99 22.92 -22.51
N THR A 45 -11.71 22.76 -21.39
CA THR A 45 -11.26 23.34 -20.12
C THR A 45 -10.04 22.57 -19.62
N LEU A 46 -8.93 23.27 -19.41
CA LEU A 46 -7.73 22.70 -18.81
C LEU A 46 -7.76 22.81 -17.29
N ASN A 47 -8.15 23.97 -16.77
CA ASN A 47 -8.23 24.17 -15.32
C ASN A 47 -9.19 25.30 -14.93
N PHE A 48 -9.98 25.10 -13.87
CA PHE A 48 -10.81 26.13 -13.27
C PHE A 48 -10.04 26.87 -12.17
N LEU A 49 -9.86 28.18 -12.33
CA LEU A 49 -9.11 29.02 -11.39
C LEU A 49 -10.00 29.63 -10.30
N GLY A 50 -11.32 29.65 -10.52
CA GLY A 50 -12.28 30.23 -9.59
C GLY A 50 -12.20 31.76 -9.53
N ASN A 51 -12.50 32.36 -8.37
CA ASN A 51 -12.50 33.81 -8.21
C ASN A 51 -11.08 34.37 -8.28
N THR A 52 -10.81 35.16 -9.31
CA THR A 52 -9.49 35.65 -9.70
C THR A 52 -9.52 37.18 -9.79
N SER A 53 -8.54 37.85 -9.19
CA SER A 53 -8.37 39.31 -9.26
C SER A 53 -7.78 39.75 -10.61
N PRO A 54 -7.93 41.03 -11.00
CA PRO A 54 -7.34 41.55 -12.24
C PRO A 54 -5.82 41.34 -12.34
N GLU A 55 -5.07 41.53 -11.24
CA GLU A 55 -3.62 41.34 -11.20
C GLU A 55 -3.23 39.86 -11.40
N GLN A 56 -3.99 38.95 -10.81
CA GLN A 56 -3.82 37.51 -11.01
C GLN A 56 -4.11 37.11 -12.46
N ILE A 57 -5.11 37.73 -13.10
CA ILE A 57 -5.42 37.48 -14.51
C ILE A 57 -4.23 37.86 -15.40
N GLU A 58 -3.61 39.03 -15.17
CA GLU A 58 -2.46 39.46 -15.96
C GLU A 58 -1.23 38.57 -15.73
N THR A 59 -1.02 38.10 -14.50
CA THR A 59 0.04 37.14 -14.16
C THR A 59 -0.15 35.82 -14.91
N VAL A 60 -1.36 35.26 -14.86
CA VAL A 60 -1.72 34.00 -15.53
C VAL A 60 -1.56 34.14 -17.05
N LYS A 61 -2.00 35.27 -17.64
CA LYS A 61 -1.80 35.55 -19.08
C LYS A 61 -0.34 35.52 -19.48
N LYS A 62 0.54 36.18 -18.73
CA LYS A 62 1.99 36.23 -19.02
C LYS A 62 2.61 34.84 -18.97
N VAL A 63 2.24 34.04 -17.97
CA VAL A 63 2.72 32.67 -17.79
C VAL A 63 2.26 31.79 -18.96
N ILE A 64 0.96 31.76 -19.24
CA ILE A 64 0.39 30.96 -20.34
C ILE A 64 0.98 31.38 -21.68
N GLY A 65 1.12 32.69 -21.93
CA GLY A 65 1.67 33.21 -23.18
C GLY A 65 3.13 32.80 -23.44
N ASN A 66 3.92 32.57 -22.40
CA ASN A 66 5.28 32.05 -22.56
C ASN A 66 5.29 30.54 -22.81
N ILE A 67 4.33 29.81 -22.23
CA ILE A 67 4.22 28.36 -22.39
C ILE A 67 3.66 28.02 -23.77
N SER A 68 2.61 28.71 -24.23
CA SER A 68 1.98 28.46 -25.53
C SER A 68 2.94 28.66 -26.71
N LYS A 69 3.95 29.53 -26.56
CA LYS A 69 5.01 29.71 -27.58
C LYS A 69 5.93 28.50 -27.73
N LYS A 70 6.04 27.64 -26.70
CA LYS A 70 6.96 26.49 -26.66
C LYS A 70 6.29 25.16 -27.00
N HIS A 71 4.96 25.11 -27.01
CA HIS A 71 4.21 23.88 -27.23
C HIS A 71 3.24 24.05 -28.41
N LYS A 72 3.35 23.16 -29.40
CA LYS A 72 2.33 23.00 -30.44
C LYS A 72 1.25 22.04 -29.94
N VAL A 73 -0.01 22.41 -30.13
CA VAL A 73 -1.14 21.52 -29.84
C VAL A 73 -1.18 20.42 -30.91
N SER A 74 -1.09 19.16 -30.49
CA SER A 74 -1.27 18.01 -31.37
C SER A 74 -2.73 17.82 -31.76
N GLU A 75 -2.96 17.11 -32.87
CA GLU A 75 -4.29 16.68 -33.29
C GLU A 75 -4.93 15.77 -32.23
N PHE A 76 -6.23 15.97 -32.00
CA PHE A 76 -7.03 15.15 -31.09
C PHE A 76 -8.38 14.87 -31.73
N GLU A 77 -9.00 13.75 -31.37
CA GLU A 77 -10.27 13.33 -31.92
C GLU A 77 -11.39 13.57 -30.91
N LEU A 78 -12.56 14.03 -31.36
CA LEU A 78 -13.77 14.07 -30.54
C LEU A 78 -14.42 12.68 -30.52
N THR A 79 -14.69 12.15 -29.34
CA THR A 79 -15.22 10.79 -29.18
C THR A 79 -16.39 10.73 -28.21
N GLY A 80 -17.54 10.30 -28.71
CA GLY A 80 -18.73 10.01 -27.91
C GLY A 80 -19.32 11.23 -27.20
N LEU A 81 -20.49 11.02 -26.59
CA LEU A 81 -21.16 12.01 -25.76
C LEU A 81 -21.28 11.50 -24.33
N GLY A 82 -21.05 12.40 -23.39
CA GLY A 82 -21.20 12.19 -21.96
C GLY A 82 -22.18 13.17 -21.34
N VAL A 83 -22.62 12.84 -20.13
CA VAL A 83 -23.54 13.67 -19.35
C VAL A 83 -22.99 13.82 -17.94
N PHE A 84 -22.77 15.06 -17.50
CA PHE A 84 -22.62 15.35 -16.07
C PHE A 84 -23.98 15.49 -15.42
N LYS A 85 -24.16 14.79 -14.30
CA LYS A 85 -25.40 14.81 -13.52
C LYS A 85 -25.23 15.70 -12.29
N HIS A 86 -26.26 16.46 -11.94
CA HIS A 86 -26.39 17.17 -10.67
C HIS A 86 -27.63 16.65 -9.94
N ASN A 87 -27.47 16.14 -8.72
CA ASN A 87 -28.52 15.45 -7.96
C ASN A 87 -29.26 14.37 -8.76
N GLY A 88 -28.51 13.56 -9.51
CA GLY A 88 -29.06 12.47 -10.33
C GLY A 88 -29.69 12.90 -11.65
N ARG A 89 -29.86 14.20 -11.91
CA ARG A 89 -30.45 14.73 -13.16
C ARG A 89 -29.37 15.19 -14.14
N PRO A 90 -29.51 14.92 -15.45
CA PRO A 90 -28.64 15.47 -16.49
C PRO A 90 -28.56 17.00 -16.38
N ALA A 91 -27.35 17.54 -16.25
CA ALA A 91 -27.12 18.97 -16.07
C ALA A 91 -26.25 19.57 -17.19
N VAL A 92 -25.29 18.81 -17.71
CA VAL A 92 -24.41 19.24 -18.81
C VAL A 92 -24.16 18.07 -19.75
N ILE A 93 -24.29 18.31 -21.06
CA ILE A 93 -23.89 17.37 -22.12
C ILE A 93 -22.53 17.82 -22.64
N TRP A 94 -21.61 16.88 -22.84
CA TRP A 94 -20.25 17.14 -23.31
C TRP A 94 -19.79 16.05 -24.28
N ALA A 95 -18.79 16.36 -25.11
CA ALA A 95 -18.15 15.41 -26.02
C ALA A 95 -16.78 15.00 -25.46
N GLY A 96 -16.46 13.70 -25.51
CA GLY A 96 -15.16 13.21 -25.08
C GLY A 96 -14.06 13.48 -26.11
N THR A 97 -12.81 13.21 -25.75
CA THR A 97 -11.65 13.34 -26.64
C THR A 97 -10.70 12.13 -26.53
N LYS A 98 -10.04 11.75 -27.63
CA LYS A 98 -8.96 10.74 -27.69
C LYS A 98 -7.68 11.31 -28.33
N ASN A 99 -6.56 10.60 -28.17
CA ASN A 99 -5.22 10.96 -28.69
C ASN A 99 -4.72 12.31 -28.14
N TYR A 100 -4.79 12.49 -26.82
CA TYR A 100 -4.60 13.76 -26.11
C TYR A 100 -3.13 14.05 -25.68
N ASP A 101 -2.15 13.27 -26.16
CA ASP A 101 -0.79 13.27 -25.61
C ASP A 101 -0.03 14.60 -25.77
N GLY A 102 -0.34 15.38 -26.81
CA GLY A 102 0.25 16.72 -27.03
C GLY A 102 -0.22 17.80 -26.06
N LEU A 103 -1.29 17.57 -25.30
CA LEU A 103 -1.87 18.52 -24.35
C LEU A 103 -1.53 18.20 -22.89
N ASN A 104 -0.88 17.07 -22.67
CA ASN A 104 -0.43 16.58 -21.36
C ASN A 104 0.52 17.58 -20.64
N PRO A 105 1.47 18.26 -21.32
CA PRO A 105 2.33 19.26 -20.67
C PRO A 105 1.52 20.46 -20.15
N LEU A 106 0.61 21.01 -20.96
CA LEU A 106 -0.20 22.20 -20.62
C LEU A 106 -1.19 21.93 -19.48
N HIS A 107 -1.75 20.72 -19.41
CA HIS A 107 -2.66 20.29 -18.35
C HIS A 107 -1.92 20.06 -17.01
N LYS A 108 -0.68 19.55 -17.04
CA LYS A 108 0.17 19.38 -15.84
C LYS A 108 0.74 20.72 -15.30
N LEU A 109 0.88 21.72 -16.17
CA LEU A 109 1.45 23.05 -15.87
C LEU A 109 0.55 23.99 -15.05
N CYS A 110 -0.76 23.74 -15.01
CA CYS A 110 -1.74 24.64 -14.42
C CYS A 110 -2.68 23.87 -13.51
N TYR A 111 -2.23 23.42 -12.34
CA TYR A 111 -3.12 22.82 -11.35
C TYR A 111 -3.33 23.75 -10.15
N ALA A 112 -4.59 24.13 -9.91
CA ALA A 112 -5.01 24.89 -8.74
C ALA A 112 -6.04 24.05 -7.99
N LYS A 113 -5.70 23.60 -6.78
CA LYS A 113 -6.66 22.92 -5.91
C LYS A 113 -7.07 23.88 -4.80
N ASP A 114 -8.34 24.27 -4.86
CA ASP A 114 -8.96 25.34 -4.08
C ASP A 114 -8.31 26.71 -4.30
N SER A 115 -9.06 27.78 -4.06
CA SER A 115 -8.70 29.19 -4.30
C SER A 115 -7.42 29.69 -3.60
N THR A 116 -6.63 28.80 -3.00
CA THR A 116 -5.52 29.07 -2.09
C THR A 116 -4.17 28.52 -2.55
N LEU A 117 -4.08 27.71 -3.62
CA LEU A 117 -2.78 27.18 -4.08
C LEU A 117 -2.69 27.10 -5.61
N CYS A 118 -1.76 27.86 -6.20
CA CYS A 118 -1.38 27.74 -7.60
C CYS A 118 0.11 27.41 -7.65
N ILE A 119 0.48 26.26 -8.21
CA ILE A 119 1.87 25.91 -8.48
C ILE A 119 2.03 25.87 -9.99
N ILE A 120 2.86 26.78 -10.50
CA ILE A 120 3.33 26.75 -11.87
C ILE A 120 4.67 26.05 -11.83
N ALA A 121 4.74 24.87 -12.40
CA ALA A 121 6.00 24.23 -12.76
C ALA A 121 5.71 23.33 -13.96
N GLY A 122 6.50 23.50 -15.01
CA GLY A 122 6.57 22.51 -16.07
C GLY A 122 7.80 22.72 -16.92
N ASP A 123 8.29 21.59 -17.39
CA ASP A 123 9.33 21.34 -18.37
C ASP A 123 10.29 22.51 -18.66
N ASN A 124 11.46 22.49 -18.00
CA ASN A 124 12.52 23.51 -18.08
C ASN A 124 12.15 24.89 -17.49
N SER A 125 11.20 24.97 -16.56
CA SER A 125 10.98 26.19 -15.77
C SER A 125 11.94 26.25 -14.56
N ASN A 126 12.48 27.44 -14.27
CA ASN A 126 13.30 27.71 -13.07
C ASN A 126 12.46 28.33 -11.92
N MET A 127 11.14 28.30 -12.06
CA MET A 127 10.20 29.05 -11.24
C MET A 127 9.21 28.10 -10.58
N LEU A 128 9.15 28.12 -9.24
CA LEU A 128 8.17 27.38 -8.45
C LEU A 128 7.48 28.36 -7.50
N PHE A 129 6.16 28.56 -7.64
CA PHE A 129 5.39 29.48 -6.80
C PHE A 129 4.38 28.74 -5.94
N LEU A 130 4.15 29.25 -4.71
CA LEU A 130 3.09 28.79 -3.82
C LEU A 130 2.31 30.01 -3.32
N LYS A 131 0.98 29.98 -3.41
CA LYS A 131 0.16 31.06 -2.87
C LYS A 131 0.14 30.96 -1.33
N SER A 132 0.56 32.03 -0.65
CA SER A 132 0.51 32.14 0.81
C SER A 132 -0.89 32.54 1.30
N ARG A 133 -1.19 32.38 2.61
CA ARG A 133 -2.44 32.84 3.25
C ARG A 133 -2.72 34.33 3.01
N ASN A 134 -1.70 35.11 2.66
CA ASN A 134 -1.77 36.55 2.45
C ASN A 134 -2.01 36.93 0.96
N ASN A 135 -2.46 36.00 0.11
CA ASN A 135 -2.70 36.19 -1.34
C ASN A 135 -1.49 36.55 -2.23
N GLU A 136 -0.31 36.82 -1.67
CA GLU A 136 0.92 37.03 -2.44
C GLU A 136 1.52 35.71 -2.96
N PRO A 137 1.95 35.64 -4.23
CA PRO A 137 2.66 34.49 -4.78
C PRO A 137 4.08 34.42 -4.18
N GLU A 138 4.34 33.38 -3.40
CA GLU A 138 5.65 33.16 -2.77
C GLU A 138 6.54 32.33 -3.71
N ASN A 139 7.70 32.87 -4.10
CA ASN A 139 8.70 32.15 -4.88
C ASN A 139 9.41 31.12 -3.98
N LEU A 140 9.09 29.84 -4.17
CA LEU A 140 9.66 28.75 -3.39
C LEU A 140 11.15 28.54 -3.66
N SER A 141 11.64 28.87 -4.85
CA SER A 141 13.06 28.80 -5.18
C SER A 141 13.89 29.70 -4.27
N ASN A 142 13.40 30.91 -3.99
CA ASN A 142 14.05 31.84 -3.07
C ASN A 142 13.86 31.44 -1.60
N LYS A 143 12.64 31.01 -1.23
CA LYS A 143 12.30 30.66 0.15
C LYS A 143 13.12 29.50 0.71
N TYR A 144 13.31 28.45 -0.09
CA TYR A 144 14.01 27.24 0.33
C TYR A 144 15.45 27.16 -0.20
N ALA A 145 16.00 28.27 -0.70
CA ALA A 145 17.35 28.36 -1.24
C ALA A 145 17.66 27.25 -2.26
N LEU A 146 16.76 27.04 -3.22
CA LEU A 146 16.96 26.05 -4.28
C LEU A 146 18.17 26.44 -5.16
N PRO A 147 18.91 25.46 -5.72
CA PRO A 147 20.00 25.72 -6.66
C PRO A 147 19.59 26.69 -7.78
N LYS A 148 20.42 27.71 -8.06
CA LYS A 148 20.08 28.80 -9.01
C LYS A 148 19.79 28.30 -10.44
N ASN A 149 20.32 27.15 -10.82
CA ASN A 149 20.16 26.54 -12.15
C ASN A 149 19.23 25.32 -12.13
N ILE A 150 18.42 25.16 -11.09
CA ILE A 150 17.47 24.04 -11.01
C ILE A 150 16.42 24.17 -12.11
N ARG A 151 16.16 23.06 -12.81
CA ARG A 151 15.11 22.95 -13.81
C ARG A 151 14.08 21.95 -13.31
N PHE A 152 12.85 22.39 -13.14
CA PHE A 152 11.76 21.49 -12.74
C PHE A 152 11.24 20.69 -13.94
N SER A 153 10.95 19.42 -13.70
CA SER A 153 10.43 18.50 -14.73
C SER A 153 8.94 18.22 -14.56
N ASP A 154 8.48 17.89 -13.35
CA ASP A 154 7.08 17.55 -13.08
C ASP A 154 6.68 17.87 -11.63
N VAL A 155 5.38 18.00 -11.39
CA VAL A 155 4.80 18.27 -10.07
C VAL A 155 3.52 17.47 -9.88
N ILE A 156 3.45 16.72 -8.79
CA ILE A 156 2.25 15.98 -8.39
C ILE A 156 1.76 16.39 -7.00
N PHE A 157 0.45 16.55 -6.89
CA PHE A 157 -0.22 16.87 -5.63
C PHE A 157 -0.71 15.60 -4.94
N LEU A 158 -0.24 15.40 -3.72
CA LEU A 158 -0.59 14.26 -2.88
C LEU A 158 -1.63 14.69 -1.82
N SER A 159 -2.22 13.71 -1.15
CA SER A 159 -3.09 13.96 0.00
C SER A 159 -2.36 14.70 1.15
N ASN A 160 -3.13 15.42 1.97
CA ASN A 160 -2.67 16.18 3.14
C ASN A 160 -1.75 17.38 2.82
N ASN A 161 -2.06 18.15 1.77
CA ASN A 161 -1.28 19.33 1.34
C ASN A 161 0.21 19.04 1.12
N ARG A 162 0.50 17.89 0.51
CA ARG A 162 1.85 17.49 0.15
C ARG A 162 2.05 17.61 -1.35
N ILE A 163 3.19 18.13 -1.74
CA ILE A 163 3.54 18.35 -3.15
C ILE A 163 4.86 17.66 -3.40
N LEU A 164 4.89 16.76 -4.38
CA LEU A 164 6.12 16.15 -4.86
C LEU A 164 6.53 16.89 -6.14
N VAL A 165 7.78 17.32 -6.18
CA VAL A 165 8.37 18.10 -7.28
C VAL A 165 9.61 17.38 -7.78
N SER A 166 9.72 17.15 -9.08
CA SER A 166 10.90 16.57 -9.72
C SER A 166 11.71 17.61 -10.49
N THR A 167 12.98 17.29 -10.71
CA THR A 167 13.94 18.19 -11.33
C THR A 167 14.82 17.43 -12.32
N TYR A 168 15.34 18.15 -13.31
CA TYR A 168 16.44 17.68 -14.15
C TYR A 168 17.77 17.90 -13.42
N GLY A 169 18.37 16.82 -12.92
CA GLY A 169 19.73 16.81 -12.37
C GLY A 169 19.85 17.10 -10.87
N TYR A 170 18.73 17.27 -10.17
CA TYR A 170 18.70 17.45 -8.70
C TYR A 170 17.67 16.53 -8.01
N TYR A 171 17.38 15.36 -8.60
CA TYR A 171 16.43 14.38 -8.06
C TYR A 171 15.00 14.96 -7.90
N ALA A 172 14.30 14.60 -6.84
CA ALA A 172 12.98 15.11 -6.49
C ALA A 172 12.96 15.62 -5.04
N PHE A 173 11.94 16.39 -4.68
CA PHE A 173 11.70 16.81 -3.30
C PHE A 173 10.21 16.83 -2.95
N LEU A 174 9.94 16.54 -1.68
CA LEU A 174 8.61 16.60 -1.09
C LEU A 174 8.46 17.88 -0.25
N LEU A 175 7.45 18.69 -0.57
CA LEU A 175 6.98 19.78 0.25
C LEU A 175 5.84 19.30 1.13
N SER A 176 5.99 19.43 2.45
CA SER A 176 4.95 19.09 3.44
C SER A 176 5.06 20.01 4.66
N ASN A 177 3.95 20.65 5.05
CA ASN A 177 3.87 21.46 6.28
C ASN A 177 5.03 22.47 6.44
N ARG A 178 5.36 23.22 5.37
CA ARG A 178 6.47 24.20 5.30
C ARG A 178 7.88 23.61 5.43
N ARG A 179 8.03 22.29 5.34
CA ARG A 179 9.33 21.61 5.22
C ARG A 179 9.51 21.08 3.81
N MET A 180 10.74 21.20 3.32
CA MET A 180 11.19 20.62 2.06
C MET A 180 12.16 19.49 2.36
N ILE A 181 11.93 18.33 1.75
CA ILE A 181 12.76 17.14 1.94
C ILE A 181 13.21 16.65 0.58
N TRP A 182 14.52 16.65 0.35
CA TRP A 182 15.12 16.06 -0.84
C TRP A 182 14.98 14.54 -0.80
N LEU A 183 14.47 13.98 -1.89
CA LEU A 183 14.36 12.56 -2.13
C LEU A 183 15.44 12.19 -3.14
N ASN A 184 16.56 11.71 -2.64
CA ASN A 184 17.76 11.37 -3.40
C ASN A 184 18.10 9.87 -3.22
N ASP A 185 19.36 9.51 -3.44
CA ASP A 185 19.95 8.20 -3.20
C ASP A 185 19.62 7.60 -1.82
N LYS A 186 19.58 8.42 -0.76
CA LYS A 186 19.18 7.98 0.60
C LYS A 186 17.73 7.49 0.68
N PHE A 187 16.92 7.87 -0.29
CA PHE A 187 15.54 7.41 -0.45
C PHE A 187 15.42 6.35 -1.56
N GLY A 188 16.51 5.91 -2.17
CA GLY A 188 16.56 4.89 -3.23
C GLY A 188 16.40 5.43 -4.65
N LEU A 189 16.37 6.74 -4.83
CA LEU A 189 16.33 7.39 -6.14
C LEU A 189 17.77 7.70 -6.56
N ASN A 190 18.41 6.78 -7.27
CA ASN A 190 19.84 6.88 -7.59
C ASN A 190 20.12 7.70 -8.85
N ASP A 191 19.11 7.90 -9.71
CA ASP A 191 19.19 8.75 -10.89
C ASP A 191 18.56 10.13 -10.60
N SER A 192 19.37 11.18 -10.73
CA SER A 192 18.97 12.57 -10.47
C SER A 192 18.18 13.21 -11.62
N THR A 193 18.07 12.54 -12.77
CA THR A 193 17.48 13.07 -14.01
C THR A 193 15.99 12.77 -14.11
N VAL A 194 15.23 13.04 -13.04
CA VAL A 194 13.79 12.75 -13.02
C VAL A 194 13.07 13.58 -14.09
N THR A 195 12.52 12.92 -15.09
CA THR A 195 11.84 13.53 -16.25
C THR A 195 10.35 13.69 -16.02
N GLY A 196 9.75 12.91 -15.11
CA GLY A 196 8.38 13.13 -14.67
C GLY A 196 7.82 12.05 -13.76
N PHE A 197 6.57 12.22 -13.36
CA PHE A 197 5.85 11.27 -12.53
C PHE A 197 4.57 10.76 -13.19
N ASP A 198 4.29 9.48 -12.99
CA ASP A 198 2.99 8.88 -13.22
C ASP A 198 2.38 8.51 -11.87
N TYR A 199 1.16 9.00 -11.59
CA TYR A 199 0.52 8.77 -10.30
C TYR A 199 -0.81 8.03 -10.46
N ASP A 200 -0.82 6.78 -9.99
CA ASP A 200 -2.06 6.04 -9.80
C ASP A 200 -2.68 6.40 -8.45
N LYS A 201 -3.70 7.26 -8.49
CA LYS A 201 -4.46 7.71 -7.30
C LYS A 201 -5.20 6.57 -6.60
N LYS A 202 -5.63 5.55 -7.35
CA LYS A 202 -6.36 4.40 -6.82
C LYS A 202 -5.38 3.55 -6.02
N LEU A 203 -4.25 3.17 -6.62
CA LEU A 203 -3.24 2.31 -6.01
C LEU A 203 -2.29 3.05 -5.05
N ARG A 204 -2.35 4.39 -5.02
CA ARG A 204 -1.43 5.26 -4.28
C ARG A 204 0.04 4.99 -4.66
N LEU A 205 0.30 4.65 -5.91
CA LEU A 205 1.63 4.36 -6.44
C LEU A 205 2.07 5.46 -7.38
N ILE A 206 3.32 5.88 -7.22
CA ILE A 206 3.96 6.92 -8.02
C ILE A 206 5.15 6.26 -8.73
N ALA A 207 5.18 6.33 -10.05
CA ALA A 207 6.36 6.00 -10.83
C ALA A 207 7.11 7.29 -11.14
N ALA A 208 8.39 7.36 -10.80
CA ALA A 208 9.31 8.42 -11.20
C ALA A 208 10.10 7.95 -12.40
N ASN A 209 9.89 8.63 -13.53
CA ASN A 209 10.62 8.38 -14.76
C ASN A 209 11.90 9.22 -14.73
N THR A 210 13.03 8.63 -15.10
CA THR A 210 14.32 9.32 -15.22
C THR A 210 14.86 9.16 -16.64
N SER A 211 16.05 9.71 -16.95
CA SER A 211 16.63 9.55 -18.29
C SER A 211 17.16 8.14 -18.55
N GLY A 212 17.63 7.44 -17.50
CA GLY A 212 18.18 6.09 -17.62
C GLY A 212 17.28 4.97 -17.08
N SER A 213 16.43 5.28 -16.10
CA SER A 213 15.69 4.27 -15.35
C SER A 213 14.27 4.71 -14.97
N ARG A 214 13.48 3.79 -14.41
CA ARG A 214 12.18 4.11 -13.81
C ARG A 214 12.17 3.67 -12.35
N TYR A 215 11.58 4.45 -11.46
CA TYR A 215 11.53 4.15 -10.03
C TYR A 215 10.09 4.10 -9.52
N LEU A 216 9.77 3.18 -8.62
CA LEU A 216 8.47 3.14 -7.94
C LEU A 216 8.56 3.63 -6.51
N MET A 217 7.57 4.42 -6.11
CA MET A 217 7.38 4.94 -4.77
C MET A 217 5.91 4.86 -4.37
N LYS A 218 5.62 4.31 -3.20
CA LYS A 218 4.27 4.39 -2.63
C LYS A 218 4.03 5.77 -2.01
N ASN A 219 2.86 6.34 -2.27
CA ASN A 219 2.40 7.57 -1.63
C ASN A 219 2.06 7.29 -0.15
N GLU A 220 3.11 7.25 0.67
CA GLU A 220 3.07 7.03 2.11
C GLU A 220 2.71 8.31 2.86
N THR A 221 2.13 8.19 4.06
CA THR A 221 1.78 9.37 4.88
C THR A 221 2.94 9.87 5.74
N LYS A 222 3.82 8.97 6.17
CA LYS A 222 5.01 9.27 6.99
C LYS A 222 6.25 9.35 6.11
N ILE A 223 6.99 10.45 6.19
CA ILE A 223 8.19 10.72 5.38
C ILE A 223 9.24 9.61 5.51
N ARG A 224 9.46 9.08 6.71
CA ARG A 224 10.45 8.02 6.98
C ARG A 224 10.18 6.71 6.21
N ASN A 225 8.95 6.52 5.73
CA ASN A 225 8.53 5.34 4.99
C ASN A 225 8.65 5.53 3.47
N ILE A 226 9.04 6.72 2.99
CA ILE A 226 9.21 6.98 1.57
C ILE A 226 10.47 6.26 1.08
N ARG A 227 10.32 5.39 0.07
CA ARG A 227 11.41 4.70 -0.63
C ARG A 227 11.08 4.59 -2.12
N PHE A 228 12.06 4.88 -2.95
CA PHE A 228 12.09 4.65 -4.39
C PHE A 228 12.82 3.34 -4.65
N VAL A 229 12.32 2.58 -5.62
CA VAL A 229 12.96 1.34 -6.07
C VAL A 229 13.05 1.34 -7.57
N GLU A 230 14.26 1.14 -8.07
CA GLU A 230 14.56 1.11 -9.50
C GLU A 230 13.95 -0.13 -10.17
N ILE A 231 13.31 0.09 -11.32
CA ILE A 231 12.80 -0.95 -12.22
C ILE A 231 13.73 -0.96 -13.43
N LYS A 232 14.26 -2.14 -13.77
CA LYS A 232 15.18 -2.32 -14.91
C LYS A 232 14.48 -2.37 -16.28
N ASP A 233 13.16 -2.21 -16.32
CA ASP A 233 12.36 -2.20 -17.54
C ASP A 233 11.80 -0.79 -17.78
N THR A 234 12.21 -0.18 -18.90
CA THR A 234 11.95 1.24 -19.22
C THR A 234 10.74 1.45 -20.12
N VAL A 235 10.07 0.39 -20.59
CA VAL A 235 9.09 0.49 -21.69
C VAL A 235 7.64 0.17 -21.27
N SER A 236 7.43 -0.48 -20.12
CA SER A 236 6.13 -1.05 -19.74
C SER A 236 5.16 -0.04 -19.06
N THR A 237 3.87 -0.07 -19.40
CA THR A 237 2.79 0.66 -18.70
C THR A 237 2.54 0.12 -17.29
N PHE A 238 1.82 0.84 -16.41
CA PHE A 238 1.53 0.35 -15.04
C PHE A 238 0.87 -1.05 -15.03
N ASP A 239 -0.05 -1.31 -15.97
CA ASP A 239 -0.72 -2.61 -16.11
C ASP A 239 0.21 -3.70 -16.63
N GLU A 240 1.13 -3.37 -17.55
CA GLU A 240 2.15 -4.29 -18.06
C GLU A 240 3.26 -4.56 -17.03
N ILE A 241 3.65 -3.57 -16.23
CA ILE A 241 4.53 -3.73 -15.08
C ILE A 241 3.89 -4.75 -14.12
N ILE A 242 2.65 -4.52 -13.71
CA ILE A 242 1.92 -5.45 -12.82
C ILE A 242 1.82 -6.85 -13.44
N ASN A 243 1.58 -6.97 -14.74
CA ASN A 243 1.49 -8.27 -15.44
C ASN A 243 2.84 -8.95 -15.69
N TYR A 244 3.90 -8.21 -16.00
CA TYR A 244 5.27 -8.69 -16.14
C TYR A 244 5.79 -9.17 -14.79
N PHE A 245 5.50 -8.44 -13.70
CA PHE A 245 5.79 -8.88 -12.34
C PHE A 245 4.99 -10.15 -11.99
N ARG A 246 3.72 -10.27 -12.37
CA ARG A 246 2.95 -11.55 -12.24
C ARG A 246 3.61 -12.73 -12.95
N GLN A 247 4.28 -12.49 -14.08
CA GLN A 247 4.89 -13.56 -14.90
C GLN A 247 6.35 -13.86 -14.51
N ASN A 248 7.12 -12.89 -13.99
CA ASN A 248 8.58 -13.00 -13.78
C ASN A 248 9.04 -13.04 -12.31
N VAL A 249 8.13 -13.05 -11.34
CA VAL A 249 8.44 -13.22 -9.89
C VAL A 249 9.20 -14.51 -9.57
N GLN A 250 9.28 -15.47 -10.49
CA GLN A 250 9.91 -16.75 -10.23
C GLN A 250 11.44 -16.75 -10.14
N LYS A 251 12.23 -15.79 -10.68
CA LYS A 251 13.67 -16.11 -10.89
C LYS A 251 14.77 -15.09 -10.55
N LYS A 252 14.55 -13.78 -10.33
CA LYS A 252 15.72 -12.86 -10.17
C LYS A 252 15.60 -11.61 -9.27
N PHE A 253 14.41 -11.19 -8.84
CA PHE A 253 14.22 -9.94 -8.07
C PHE A 253 13.37 -10.11 -6.80
N GLN A 254 13.31 -11.33 -6.24
CA GLN A 254 12.40 -11.64 -5.12
C GLN A 254 12.66 -10.79 -3.87
N ARG A 255 13.92 -10.63 -3.44
CA ARG A 255 14.27 -9.90 -2.20
C ARG A 255 13.83 -8.44 -2.21
N GLU A 256 14.19 -7.68 -3.24
CA GLU A 256 13.87 -6.26 -3.36
C GLU A 256 12.36 -6.02 -3.58
N PHE A 257 11.70 -6.93 -4.32
CA PHE A 257 10.26 -6.88 -4.59
C PHE A 257 9.39 -7.27 -3.38
N LEU A 258 9.76 -8.28 -2.60
CA LEU A 258 9.02 -8.69 -1.39
C LEU A 258 9.09 -7.62 -0.30
N VAL A 259 10.24 -6.95 -0.16
CA VAL A 259 10.39 -5.77 0.70
C VAL A 259 9.50 -4.61 0.25
N LEU A 260 9.35 -4.42 -1.07
CA LEU A 260 8.59 -3.33 -1.69
C LEU A 260 7.07 -3.46 -1.48
N ILE A 261 6.54 -4.68 -1.57
CA ILE A 261 5.10 -4.91 -1.69
C ILE A 261 4.41 -5.32 -0.38
N LYS A 262 5.19 -5.54 0.69
CA LYS A 262 4.74 -6.08 1.99
C LYS A 262 3.63 -5.26 2.66
N ASP A 263 3.68 -3.94 2.52
CA ASP A 263 2.76 -2.98 3.15
C ASP A 263 1.66 -2.51 2.18
N VAL A 264 1.54 -3.14 1.01
CA VAL A 264 0.53 -2.79 0.00
C VAL A 264 -0.71 -3.66 0.21
N ASP A 265 -1.58 -3.16 1.08
CA ASP A 265 -2.94 -3.65 1.29
C ASP A 265 -3.88 -2.93 0.29
N PHE A 266 -4.38 -3.64 -0.73
CA PHE A 266 -5.36 -3.10 -1.68
C PHE A 266 -6.81 -3.30 -1.20
N SER A 267 -7.05 -3.76 0.04
CA SER A 267 -8.37 -3.66 0.62
C SER A 267 -8.65 -2.15 0.84
N PHE A 268 -9.38 -1.54 -0.08
CA PHE A 268 -9.77 -0.12 -0.04
C PHE A 268 -10.74 0.21 1.12
N ARG A 269 -10.64 -0.49 2.26
CA ARG A 269 -11.52 -0.41 3.42
C ARG A 269 -10.82 0.31 4.56
N LYS A 270 -11.57 1.16 5.26
CA LYS A 270 -11.07 1.95 6.40
C LYS A 270 -10.92 1.09 7.67
N ASP A 271 -11.72 0.02 7.75
CA ASP A 271 -11.75 -0.97 8.84
C ASP A 271 -11.64 -2.38 8.25
N LYS A 272 -10.84 -3.26 8.88
CA LYS A 272 -10.79 -4.70 8.56
C LYS A 272 -11.92 -5.43 9.31
N TYR A 273 -12.33 -6.60 8.83
CA TYR A 273 -13.63 -7.19 9.23
C TYR A 273 -13.72 -7.73 10.66
N LEU A 274 -12.60 -7.96 11.34
CA LEU A 274 -12.58 -8.35 12.76
C LEU A 274 -12.95 -7.13 13.62
N ASN A 275 -14.26 -6.97 13.86
CA ASN A 275 -14.82 -5.91 14.69
C ASN A 275 -14.41 -6.07 16.19
N ALA A 276 -14.66 -5.05 17.00
CA ALA A 276 -14.26 -5.05 18.41
C ALA A 276 -14.86 -6.23 19.22
N GLU A 277 -16.05 -6.70 18.87
CA GLU A 277 -16.69 -7.85 19.55
C GLU A 277 -16.03 -9.18 19.19
N GLU A 278 -15.71 -9.39 17.91
CA GLU A 278 -14.95 -10.54 17.43
C GLU A 278 -13.54 -10.57 18.05
N GLN A 279 -12.89 -9.41 18.21
CA GLN A 279 -11.60 -9.33 18.91
C GLN A 279 -11.71 -9.74 20.39
N ILE A 280 -12.79 -9.36 21.09
CA ILE A 280 -13.04 -9.81 22.47
C ILE A 280 -13.25 -11.33 22.50
N ASN A 281 -14.00 -11.89 21.55
CA ASN A 281 -14.24 -13.34 21.49
C ASN A 281 -12.97 -14.12 21.14
N LEU A 282 -12.15 -13.61 20.22
CA LEU A 282 -10.84 -14.17 19.90
C LEU A 282 -9.94 -14.22 21.16
N LYS A 283 -9.80 -13.08 21.87
CA LYS A 283 -8.98 -12.97 23.09
C LYS A 283 -9.41 -13.93 24.20
N LYS A 284 -10.72 -14.20 24.33
CA LYS A 284 -11.24 -15.17 25.33
C LYS A 284 -10.84 -16.62 25.05
N ASN A 285 -10.60 -16.98 23.80
CA ASN A 285 -10.32 -18.36 23.41
C ASN A 285 -8.81 -18.64 23.25
N LEU A 286 -8.00 -17.59 23.06
CA LEU A 286 -6.56 -17.70 22.92
C LEU A 286 -5.89 -18.15 24.21
N GLN A 287 -4.92 -19.04 24.06
CA GLN A 287 -3.93 -19.37 25.07
C GLN A 287 -2.56 -19.01 24.50
N PRO A 288 -1.55 -18.71 25.34
CA PRO A 288 -0.15 -18.70 24.91
C PRO A 288 0.16 -19.94 24.06
N TYR A 289 1.20 -19.96 23.25
CA TYR A 289 1.58 -21.06 22.35
C TYR A 289 0.60 -21.36 21.19
N ASP A 290 -0.60 -20.78 21.15
CA ASP A 290 -1.50 -20.99 20.00
C ASP A 290 -0.88 -20.46 18.70
N ILE A 291 -1.00 -21.23 17.62
CA ILE A 291 -0.51 -20.89 16.28
C ILE A 291 -1.62 -20.16 15.55
N ILE A 292 -1.33 -18.96 15.04
CA ILE A 292 -2.27 -18.16 14.27
C ILE A 292 -1.88 -18.23 12.80
N LEU A 293 -2.81 -18.60 11.92
CA LEU A 293 -2.66 -18.41 10.48
C LEU A 293 -3.63 -17.32 10.01
N ARG A 294 -3.15 -16.44 9.13
CA ARG A 294 -3.98 -15.37 8.58
C ARG A 294 -3.87 -15.26 7.06
N ARG A 295 -4.89 -14.61 6.47
CA ARG A 295 -4.89 -14.13 5.09
C ARG A 295 -5.57 -12.78 5.04
N ASN A 296 -4.96 -11.85 4.31
CA ASN A 296 -5.64 -10.64 3.85
C ASN A 296 -5.98 -10.84 2.37
N GLU A 297 -7.23 -10.60 2.00
CA GLU A 297 -7.59 -10.45 0.60
C GLU A 297 -6.89 -9.22 0.05
N MET A 298 -6.42 -9.30 -1.20
CA MET A 298 -5.83 -8.16 -1.90
C MET A 298 -4.52 -7.60 -1.29
N GLN A 299 -3.77 -8.36 -0.48
CA GLN A 299 -2.38 -8.05 -0.12
C GLN A 299 -1.43 -8.57 -1.21
N LEU A 300 -0.51 -7.72 -1.70
CA LEU A 300 0.38 -8.06 -2.82
C LEU A 300 1.31 -9.27 -2.55
N THR A 301 1.54 -9.61 -1.29
CA THR A 301 2.27 -10.84 -0.88
C THR A 301 1.59 -12.12 -1.34
N ASN A 302 0.27 -12.08 -1.66
CA ASN A 302 -0.48 -13.21 -2.21
C ASN A 302 -0.05 -13.59 -3.64
N ILE A 303 0.76 -12.76 -4.31
CA ILE A 303 1.23 -12.98 -5.69
C ILE A 303 2.46 -13.92 -5.72
N GLY A 304 3.12 -14.19 -4.59
CA GLY A 304 4.36 -14.99 -4.51
C GLY A 304 4.37 -16.15 -3.50
N ILE A 305 3.33 -16.31 -2.67
CA ILE A 305 3.17 -17.42 -1.72
C ILE A 305 2.06 -18.34 -2.25
N PRO A 306 2.36 -19.58 -2.66
CA PRO A 306 1.34 -20.50 -3.16
C PRO A 306 0.36 -20.91 -2.03
N GLY A 307 -0.93 -20.90 -2.36
CA GLY A 307 -2.02 -21.35 -1.50
C GLY A 307 -2.84 -20.24 -0.82
N PHE A 308 -3.77 -20.62 0.06
CA PHE A 308 -4.75 -19.71 0.64
C PHE A 308 -4.17 -18.88 1.81
N TRP A 309 -3.56 -19.54 2.78
CA TRP A 309 -2.98 -18.90 3.97
C TRP A 309 -1.61 -18.33 3.65
N THR A 310 -1.34 -17.09 4.05
CA THR A 310 -0.14 -16.36 3.59
C THR A 310 0.79 -15.90 4.69
N HIS A 311 0.40 -16.04 5.96
CA HIS A 311 1.23 -15.67 7.09
C HIS A 311 0.87 -16.42 8.37
N SER A 312 1.83 -16.56 9.28
CA SER A 312 1.66 -17.21 10.57
C SER A 312 2.36 -16.46 11.71
N GLY A 313 1.87 -16.65 12.94
CA GLY A 313 2.49 -16.17 14.17
C GLY A 313 2.13 -17.05 15.36
N ILE A 314 2.76 -16.79 16.51
CA ILE A 314 2.56 -17.55 17.75
C ILE A 314 2.06 -16.59 18.84
N PHE A 315 0.93 -16.90 19.45
CA PHE A 315 0.39 -16.07 20.53
C PHE A 315 1.18 -16.26 21.82
N ILE A 316 1.53 -15.15 22.47
CA ILE A 316 2.25 -15.10 23.75
C ILE A 316 1.27 -14.76 24.88
N GLY A 317 0.41 -13.77 24.67
CA GLY A 317 -0.46 -13.23 25.71
C GLY A 317 0.24 -12.16 26.57
N SER A 318 0.25 -12.36 27.89
CA SER A 318 0.89 -11.46 28.86
C SER A 318 1.71 -12.25 29.87
N LEU A 319 2.66 -11.59 30.55
CA LEU A 319 3.44 -12.21 31.63
C LEU A 319 2.54 -12.86 32.69
N ALA A 320 1.44 -12.19 33.08
CA ALA A 320 0.48 -12.73 34.06
C ALA A 320 -0.23 -14.01 33.57
N ILE A 321 -0.55 -14.10 32.27
CA ILE A 321 -1.15 -15.32 31.70
C ILE A 321 -0.11 -16.45 31.63
N LEU A 322 1.13 -16.12 31.26
CA LEU A 322 2.23 -17.08 31.27
C LEU A 322 2.46 -17.65 32.66
N ASP A 323 2.51 -16.81 33.69
CA ASP A 323 2.64 -17.23 35.09
C ASP A 323 1.52 -18.15 35.54
N ARG A 324 0.27 -17.80 35.19
CA ARG A 324 -0.91 -18.61 35.53
C ARG A 324 -0.90 -19.97 34.84
N ILE A 325 -0.57 -20.01 33.55
CA ILE A 325 -0.68 -21.24 32.74
C ILE A 325 0.53 -22.14 32.96
N PHE A 326 1.73 -21.56 33.04
CA PHE A 326 3.01 -22.29 33.08
C PHE A 326 3.69 -22.32 34.46
N GLY A 327 3.11 -21.71 35.49
CA GLY A 327 3.60 -21.85 36.86
C GLY A 327 3.69 -23.31 37.31
N GLY A 328 4.69 -23.58 38.16
CA GLY A 328 4.94 -24.90 38.76
C GLY A 328 5.57 -25.95 37.84
N LEU A 329 6.07 -25.56 36.66
CA LEU A 329 6.86 -26.46 35.82
C LEU A 329 8.21 -26.75 36.50
N ALA A 330 8.63 -28.02 36.49
CA ALA A 330 9.86 -28.45 37.14
C ALA A 330 11.10 -27.71 36.60
N LEU A 331 11.15 -27.46 35.29
CA LEU A 331 12.24 -26.73 34.63
C LEU A 331 12.44 -25.29 35.12
N LEU A 332 11.43 -24.70 35.79
CA LEU A 332 11.50 -23.33 36.31
C LEU A 332 12.18 -23.24 37.68
N ASN A 333 12.50 -24.37 38.33
CA ASN A 333 13.18 -24.39 39.64
C ASN A 333 12.55 -23.41 40.66
N GLU A 334 11.24 -23.52 40.88
CA GLU A 334 10.42 -22.67 41.77
C GLU A 334 10.25 -21.21 41.33
N GLN A 335 10.89 -20.77 40.25
CA GLN A 335 10.67 -19.44 39.67
C GLN A 335 9.30 -19.35 38.97
N SER A 336 8.76 -18.13 38.86
CA SER A 336 7.65 -17.86 37.95
C SER A 336 8.15 -17.88 36.50
N PRO A 337 7.30 -18.25 35.52
CA PRO A 337 7.61 -18.08 34.10
C PRO A 337 8.11 -16.67 33.73
N SER A 338 7.52 -15.63 34.31
CA SER A 338 7.93 -14.23 34.08
C SER A 338 9.35 -13.95 34.58
N ALA A 339 9.72 -14.45 35.76
CA ALA A 339 11.08 -14.32 36.29
C ALA A 339 12.08 -15.10 35.44
N TYR A 340 11.72 -16.32 35.02
CA TYR A 340 12.55 -17.12 34.12
C TYR A 340 12.81 -16.40 32.78
N ILE A 341 11.77 -15.75 32.21
CA ILE A 341 11.90 -14.97 30.97
C ILE A 341 12.73 -13.71 31.20
N GLU A 342 12.60 -13.03 32.34
CA GLU A 342 13.41 -11.87 32.70
C GLU A 342 14.90 -12.22 32.78
N GLU A 343 15.22 -13.38 33.37
CA GLU A 343 16.59 -13.87 33.54
C GLU A 343 17.21 -14.33 32.22
N ASN A 344 16.48 -15.15 31.43
CA ASN A 344 17.04 -15.82 30.26
C ASN A 344 16.82 -15.05 28.94
N TYR A 345 15.80 -14.21 28.85
CA TYR A 345 15.44 -13.45 27.65
C TYR A 345 15.08 -11.98 27.99
N PRO A 346 16.03 -11.20 28.56
CA PRO A 346 15.75 -9.87 29.10
C PRO A 346 15.21 -8.88 28.05
N GLU A 347 15.64 -8.99 26.79
CA GLU A 347 15.11 -8.14 25.71
C GLU A 347 13.65 -8.46 25.38
N VAL A 348 13.29 -9.75 25.36
CA VAL A 348 11.92 -10.22 25.18
C VAL A 348 11.08 -9.78 26.36
N TYR A 349 11.55 -9.99 27.60
CA TYR A 349 10.88 -9.51 28.81
C TYR A 349 10.57 -8.02 28.74
N GLY A 350 11.53 -7.19 28.31
CA GLY A 350 11.32 -5.76 28.08
C GLY A 350 10.21 -5.44 27.07
N GLN A 351 9.99 -6.30 26.06
CA GLN A 351 8.86 -6.16 25.15
C GLN A 351 7.52 -6.58 25.76
N LEU A 352 7.52 -7.58 26.65
CA LEU A 352 6.32 -8.13 27.30
C LEU A 352 5.85 -7.30 28.50
N LYS A 353 6.77 -6.62 29.19
CA LYS A 353 6.50 -5.85 30.41
C LYS A 353 5.38 -4.83 30.18
N ASP A 354 4.40 -4.84 31.10
CA ASP A 354 3.23 -3.96 31.14
C ASP A 354 2.34 -4.01 29.88
N LYS A 355 2.48 -5.05 29.04
CA LYS A 355 1.70 -5.25 27.82
C LYS A 355 0.92 -6.56 27.86
N THR A 356 -0.14 -6.62 27.08
CA THR A 356 -1.04 -7.77 26.98
C THR A 356 -1.31 -8.15 25.53
N ASP A 357 -1.83 -9.35 25.33
CA ASP A 357 -2.24 -9.88 24.02
C ASP A 357 -1.15 -9.78 22.97
N LEU A 358 0.06 -10.24 23.28
CA LEU A 358 1.20 -10.15 22.36
C LEU A 358 1.32 -11.40 21.49
N VAL A 359 1.91 -11.21 20.31
CA VAL A 359 2.24 -12.26 19.34
C VAL A 359 3.70 -12.11 18.94
N ILE A 360 4.41 -13.22 18.81
CA ILE A 360 5.72 -13.28 18.14
C ILE A 360 5.52 -13.77 16.71
N GLU A 361 6.11 -13.07 15.75
CA GLU A 361 6.01 -13.39 14.33
C GLU A 361 7.27 -12.97 13.58
N ALA A 362 7.63 -13.74 12.54
CA ALA A 362 8.66 -13.33 11.60
C ALA A 362 8.00 -12.52 10.47
N ILE A 363 8.31 -11.24 10.40
CA ILE A 363 7.90 -10.33 9.33
C ILE A 363 9.14 -9.64 8.78
N SER A 364 9.03 -8.82 7.75
CA SER A 364 10.17 -8.09 7.17
C SER A 364 11.07 -7.27 8.13
N GLU A 365 10.63 -7.01 9.36
CA GLU A 365 11.46 -6.35 10.40
C GLU A 365 12.39 -7.35 11.10
N GLY A 366 12.29 -8.64 10.78
CA GLY A 366 12.82 -9.76 11.55
C GLY A 366 11.72 -10.46 12.36
N VAL A 367 12.14 -11.29 13.30
CA VAL A 367 11.27 -11.86 14.32
C VAL A 367 11.02 -10.82 15.40
N VAL A 368 9.78 -10.39 15.49
CA VAL A 368 9.36 -9.27 16.35
C VAL A 368 8.18 -9.67 17.23
N ILE A 369 7.99 -8.92 18.31
CA ILE A 369 6.83 -9.02 19.18
C ILE A 369 5.92 -7.81 18.93
N LYS A 370 4.67 -8.08 18.57
CA LYS A 370 3.66 -7.06 18.27
C LYS A 370 2.35 -7.35 19.03
N PRO A 371 1.49 -6.34 19.22
CA PRO A 371 0.12 -6.56 19.69
C PRO A 371 -0.63 -7.51 18.76
N LEU A 372 -1.53 -8.34 19.32
CA LEU A 372 -2.37 -9.29 18.59
C LEU A 372 -3.13 -8.63 17.43
N GLU A 373 -3.52 -7.37 17.59
CA GLU A 373 -4.22 -6.60 16.56
C GLU A 373 -3.40 -6.49 15.27
N HIS A 374 -2.06 -6.62 15.33
CA HIS A 374 -1.21 -6.58 14.15
C HIS A 374 -1.49 -7.76 13.20
N ILE A 375 -1.60 -8.97 13.73
CA ILE A 375 -1.90 -10.18 12.95
C ILE A 375 -3.40 -10.44 12.81
N ALA A 376 -4.20 -10.05 13.80
CA ALA A 376 -5.65 -10.31 13.87
C ALA A 376 -6.48 -9.35 13.00
N ASN A 377 -5.93 -8.19 12.63
CA ASN A 377 -6.57 -7.32 11.65
C ASN A 377 -6.42 -7.95 10.25
N SER A 378 -7.24 -8.97 9.96
CA SER A 378 -7.24 -9.73 8.71
C SER A 378 -8.63 -10.13 8.20
N ASP A 379 -8.71 -10.51 6.92
CA ASP A 379 -9.96 -11.00 6.29
C ASP A 379 -10.27 -12.45 6.67
N TYR A 380 -9.22 -13.25 6.88
CA TYR A 380 -9.33 -14.61 7.39
C TYR A 380 -8.33 -14.81 8.50
N LEU A 381 -8.76 -15.53 9.53
CA LEU A 381 -7.92 -15.91 10.64
C LEU A 381 -8.34 -17.29 11.15
N VAL A 382 -7.37 -18.15 11.40
CA VAL A 382 -7.58 -19.40 12.15
C VAL A 382 -6.57 -19.45 13.27
N VAL A 383 -7.00 -19.99 14.41
CA VAL A 383 -6.14 -20.29 15.55
C VAL A 383 -6.11 -21.80 15.72
N LEU A 384 -4.90 -22.34 15.76
CA LEU A 384 -4.59 -23.75 15.90
C LEU A 384 -3.88 -23.99 17.23
N ARG A 385 -4.33 -25.01 17.96
CA ARG A 385 -3.79 -25.39 19.27
C ARG A 385 -3.19 -26.79 19.21
N THR A 386 -1.95 -26.93 19.66
CA THR A 386 -1.28 -28.24 19.71
C THR A 386 -1.73 -29.09 20.89
N HIS A 387 -1.64 -30.41 20.76
CA HIS A 387 -1.86 -31.36 21.85
C HIS A 387 -0.64 -31.59 22.74
N LEU A 388 0.44 -30.84 22.55
CA LEU A 388 1.68 -31.00 23.30
C LEU A 388 1.44 -30.94 24.83
N PRO A 389 2.26 -31.65 25.64
CA PRO A 389 2.26 -31.46 27.08
C PRO A 389 2.50 -30.00 27.48
N LYS A 390 2.04 -29.61 28.68
CA LYS A 390 2.18 -28.24 29.20
C LYS A 390 3.64 -27.74 29.17
N GLU A 391 4.59 -28.60 29.54
CA GLU A 391 6.01 -28.29 29.50
C GLU A 391 6.51 -28.04 28.07
N ASP A 392 6.19 -28.94 27.13
CA ASP A 392 6.60 -28.81 25.72
C ASP A 392 6.02 -27.56 25.04
N ARG A 393 4.81 -27.14 25.44
CA ARG A 393 4.20 -25.87 25.02
C ARG A 393 5.02 -24.68 25.49
N PHE A 394 5.49 -24.70 26.75
CA PHE A 394 6.36 -23.65 27.29
C PHE A 394 7.70 -23.63 26.57
N LYS A 395 8.35 -24.79 26.41
CA LYS A 395 9.61 -24.93 25.66
C LYS A 395 9.47 -24.41 24.23
N SER A 396 8.33 -24.65 23.57
CA SER A 396 8.07 -24.14 22.22
C SER A 396 8.07 -22.60 22.16
N LEU A 397 7.50 -21.94 23.17
CA LEU A 397 7.56 -20.48 23.29
C LEU A 397 8.98 -19.98 23.59
N MET A 398 9.73 -20.68 24.43
CA MET A 398 11.13 -20.32 24.72
C MET A 398 11.99 -20.44 23.46
N THR A 399 11.82 -21.52 22.68
CA THR A 399 12.46 -21.64 21.36
C THR A 399 12.08 -20.46 20.46
N ALA A 400 10.81 -20.02 20.42
CA ALA A 400 10.43 -18.85 19.64
C ALA A 400 11.15 -17.57 20.08
N PHE A 401 11.42 -17.40 21.38
CA PHE A 401 12.14 -16.26 21.94
C PHE A 401 13.63 -16.26 21.60
N GLU A 402 14.25 -17.43 21.39
CA GLU A 402 15.64 -17.53 20.89
C GLU A 402 15.81 -16.92 19.50
N TYR A 403 14.74 -16.91 18.69
CA TYR A 403 14.75 -16.28 17.37
C TYR A 403 14.41 -14.79 17.42
N PHE A 404 14.11 -14.20 18.58
CA PHE A 404 13.79 -12.78 18.65
C PHE A 404 14.95 -11.93 18.10
N ASN A 405 14.63 -10.91 17.28
CA ASN A 405 15.58 -10.10 16.49
C ASN A 405 16.32 -10.82 15.36
N THR A 406 16.09 -12.12 15.11
CA THR A 406 16.63 -12.80 13.92
C THR A 406 16.07 -12.13 12.66
N PRO A 407 16.91 -11.77 11.68
CA PRO A 407 16.46 -11.17 10.43
C PRO A 407 15.46 -12.05 9.67
N TYR A 408 14.63 -11.42 8.84
CA TYR A 408 13.66 -12.15 8.02
C TYR A 408 14.29 -12.65 6.73
N ASP A 409 13.99 -13.89 6.37
CA ASP A 409 14.44 -14.46 5.11
C ASP A 409 13.54 -14.02 3.95
N PHE A 410 14.04 -13.06 3.20
CA PHE A 410 13.37 -12.52 2.01
C PHE A 410 13.61 -13.37 0.75
N LEU A 411 14.51 -14.34 0.81
CA LEU A 411 14.85 -15.25 -0.29
C LEU A 411 14.11 -16.58 -0.17
N PHE A 412 13.47 -16.87 0.97
CA PHE A 412 12.89 -18.19 1.28
C PHE A 412 13.93 -19.30 1.05
N ASP A 413 15.18 -19.05 1.43
CA ASP A 413 16.28 -19.99 1.38
C ASP A 413 16.43 -20.73 2.71
N PHE A 414 15.64 -21.79 2.86
CA PHE A 414 15.56 -22.68 4.03
C PHE A 414 16.83 -23.50 4.35
N SER A 415 17.98 -23.12 3.79
CA SER A 415 19.28 -23.74 4.08
C SER A 415 20.20 -22.86 4.92
N ASN A 416 19.73 -21.67 5.32
CA ASN A 416 20.50 -20.71 6.09
C ASN A 416 19.81 -20.39 7.42
N ASP A 417 20.40 -20.80 8.54
CA ASP A 417 19.85 -20.57 9.90
C ASP A 417 19.90 -19.09 10.36
N ASN A 418 20.42 -18.17 9.54
CA ASN A 418 20.60 -16.75 9.90
C ASN A 418 19.44 -15.82 9.50
N GLU A 419 18.46 -16.32 8.73
CA GLU A 419 17.25 -15.57 8.35
C GLU A 419 16.03 -16.50 8.48
N VAL A 420 14.87 -16.01 8.95
CA VAL A 420 13.69 -16.87 9.23
C VAL A 420 12.40 -16.37 8.56
N VAL A 421 11.63 -17.31 8.00
CA VAL A 421 10.27 -17.04 7.48
C VAL A 421 9.17 -17.28 8.53
N CYS A 422 7.99 -16.67 8.36
CA CYS A 422 6.88 -16.76 9.34
C CYS A 422 6.46 -18.20 9.72
N SER A 423 6.45 -19.13 8.76
CA SER A 423 6.13 -20.55 8.98
C SER A 423 7.32 -21.37 9.47
N GLU A 424 8.54 -20.91 9.19
CA GLU A 424 9.77 -21.51 9.70
C GLU A 424 9.96 -21.21 11.19
N LEU A 425 9.60 -19.99 11.64
CA LEU A 425 9.53 -19.68 13.08
C LEU A 425 8.60 -20.68 13.80
N VAL A 426 7.43 -20.98 13.22
CA VAL A 426 6.51 -21.99 13.76
C VAL A 426 7.14 -23.39 13.71
N TYR A 427 7.73 -23.79 12.59
CA TYR A 427 8.41 -25.08 12.49
C TYR A 427 9.48 -25.25 13.56
N ASN A 428 10.42 -24.31 13.68
CA ASN A 428 11.52 -24.37 14.62
C ASN A 428 11.02 -24.33 16.08
N SER A 429 9.99 -23.54 16.36
CA SER A 429 9.39 -23.45 17.69
C SER A 429 8.72 -24.75 18.13
N PHE A 430 8.07 -25.47 17.22
CA PHE A 430 7.25 -26.62 17.58
C PHE A 430 7.83 -27.98 17.18
N ARG A 431 8.89 -28.06 16.35
CA ARG A 431 9.47 -29.34 15.90
C ARG A 431 9.98 -30.20 17.07
N PRO A 432 10.01 -31.53 16.92
CA PRO A 432 10.65 -32.43 17.88
C PRO A 432 12.11 -32.04 18.13
N HIS A 433 12.54 -32.18 19.36
CA HIS A 433 13.92 -31.96 19.80
C HIS A 433 14.28 -32.97 20.90
N HIS A 434 15.55 -33.08 21.29
CA HIS A 434 15.97 -34.09 22.25
C HIS A 434 15.29 -33.97 23.63
N ASP A 435 14.80 -32.79 23.98
CA ASP A 435 14.15 -32.43 25.25
C ASP A 435 12.66 -32.04 25.08
N LYS A 436 12.08 -32.22 23.88
CA LYS A 436 10.71 -31.82 23.54
C LYS A 436 10.10 -32.76 22.51
N THR A 437 8.92 -33.32 22.80
CA THR A 437 8.21 -34.23 21.88
C THR A 437 7.92 -33.56 20.55
N GLY A 438 7.40 -32.33 20.60
CA GLY A 438 7.14 -31.49 19.43
C GLY A 438 6.03 -31.99 18.50
N VAL A 439 5.70 -31.18 17.49
CA VAL A 439 4.74 -31.47 16.43
C VAL A 439 5.51 -31.94 15.20
N THR A 440 5.17 -33.12 14.70
CA THR A 440 5.72 -33.62 13.44
C THR A 440 4.98 -32.97 12.28
N PHE A 441 5.55 -31.92 11.71
CA PHE A 441 4.96 -31.23 10.56
C PHE A 441 5.23 -31.96 9.24
N LYS A 442 4.21 -32.05 8.40
CA LYS A 442 4.33 -32.54 7.01
C LYS A 442 4.81 -31.40 6.11
N MET A 443 6.11 -31.39 5.85
CA MET A 443 6.73 -30.39 4.98
C MET A 443 6.30 -30.56 3.53
N GLY A 444 6.09 -29.44 2.83
CA GLY A 444 6.02 -29.41 1.38
C GLY A 444 7.42 -29.35 0.76
N GLU A 445 7.46 -29.18 -0.55
CA GLU A 445 8.70 -29.02 -1.32
C GLU A 445 8.62 -27.77 -2.19
N ARG A 446 9.69 -26.97 -2.21
CA ARG A 446 9.83 -25.81 -3.09
C ARG A 446 11.24 -25.79 -3.67
N GLU A 447 11.34 -25.80 -5.00
CA GLU A 447 12.62 -25.82 -5.73
C GLU A 447 13.58 -26.94 -5.27
N GLY A 448 13.05 -28.12 -4.92
CA GLY A 448 13.86 -29.25 -4.46
C GLY A 448 14.23 -29.24 -2.98
N LYS A 449 13.82 -28.21 -2.22
CA LYS A 449 14.09 -28.09 -0.77
C LYS A 449 12.82 -28.30 0.06
N PRO A 450 12.89 -29.03 1.20
CA PRO A 450 11.79 -29.13 2.15
C PRO A 450 11.43 -27.76 2.72
N MET A 451 10.14 -27.42 2.77
CA MET A 451 9.65 -26.15 3.27
C MET A 451 8.32 -26.34 4.00
N LEU A 452 8.15 -25.71 5.16
CA LEU A 452 6.83 -25.56 5.78
C LEU A 452 6.18 -24.26 5.32
N SER A 453 5.02 -24.34 4.66
CA SER A 453 4.15 -23.18 4.43
C SER A 453 2.97 -23.14 5.41
N PRO A 454 2.33 -21.98 5.63
CA PRO A 454 1.07 -21.91 6.37
C PRO A 454 -0.01 -22.85 5.80
N ASN A 455 0.00 -23.09 4.48
CA ASN A 455 -0.93 -24.01 3.84
C ASN A 455 -0.62 -25.48 4.14
N ASP A 456 0.64 -25.83 4.38
CA ASP A 456 1.00 -27.20 4.77
C ASP A 456 0.50 -27.51 6.18
N ILE A 457 0.61 -26.55 7.11
CA ILE A 457 0.02 -26.65 8.46
C ILE A 457 -1.49 -26.84 8.36
N ALA A 458 -2.17 -26.01 7.57
CA ALA A 458 -3.61 -26.12 7.35
C ALA A 458 -4.01 -27.46 6.71
N ARG A 459 -3.25 -27.93 5.70
CA ARG A 459 -3.50 -29.20 5.01
C ARG A 459 -3.29 -30.38 5.93
N GLN A 460 -2.25 -30.36 6.75
CA GLN A 460 -1.98 -31.37 7.74
C GLN A 460 -3.16 -31.52 8.71
N TYR A 461 -3.62 -30.42 9.31
CA TYR A 461 -4.80 -30.43 10.18
C TYR A 461 -6.00 -31.08 9.48
N CYS A 462 -6.33 -30.65 8.26
CA CYS A 462 -7.50 -31.15 7.54
C CYS A 462 -7.38 -32.63 7.14
N GLN A 463 -6.17 -33.13 6.88
CA GLN A 463 -5.93 -34.55 6.60
C GLN A 463 -5.95 -35.42 7.85
N GLU A 464 -5.72 -34.83 9.02
CA GLU A 464 -5.70 -35.50 10.33
C GLU A 464 -7.03 -35.35 11.07
N LEU A 465 -7.98 -34.61 10.50
CA LEU A 465 -9.30 -34.41 11.07
C LEU A 465 -9.98 -35.77 11.37
N LYS A 466 -10.37 -35.96 12.64
CA LYS A 466 -10.99 -37.20 13.16
C LYS A 466 -10.10 -38.44 13.17
N LYS A 467 -8.77 -38.28 13.05
CA LYS A 467 -7.81 -39.36 13.33
C LYS A 467 -7.30 -39.23 14.75
N ASP A 468 -7.10 -40.36 15.43
CA ASP A 468 -6.49 -40.38 16.77
C ASP A 468 -5.05 -39.85 16.77
N SER A 469 -4.41 -39.79 15.60
CA SER A 469 -3.06 -39.23 15.41
C SER A 469 -3.02 -37.73 15.11
N GLY A 470 -4.16 -37.02 15.21
CA GLY A 470 -4.19 -35.57 15.04
C GLY A 470 -3.38 -34.84 16.10
N GLN A 471 -2.61 -33.83 15.70
CA GLN A 471 -1.73 -33.08 16.62
C GLN A 471 -2.22 -31.64 16.91
N LEU A 472 -3.25 -31.19 16.19
CA LEU A 472 -3.73 -29.81 16.17
C LEU A 472 -5.26 -29.75 16.25
N ASP A 473 -5.79 -28.78 17.00
CA ASP A 473 -7.21 -28.43 17.05
C ASP A 473 -7.45 -27.00 16.54
N VAL A 474 -8.56 -26.77 15.85
CA VAL A 474 -9.04 -25.40 15.58
C VAL A 474 -9.78 -24.87 16.80
N VAL A 475 -9.27 -23.80 17.40
CA VAL A 475 -9.89 -23.15 18.57
C VAL A 475 -10.67 -21.90 18.20
N TYR A 476 -10.32 -21.25 17.09
CA TYR A 476 -11.05 -20.11 16.57
C TYR A 476 -10.92 -20.05 15.04
N TYR A 477 -12.00 -19.65 14.36
CA TYR A 477 -11.98 -19.41 12.93
C TYR A 477 -12.84 -18.20 12.57
N PHE A 478 -12.27 -17.32 11.75
CA PHE A 478 -12.89 -16.12 11.23
C PHE A 478 -12.78 -16.04 9.71
N ASN A 479 -13.87 -15.61 9.08
CA ASN A 479 -13.98 -15.42 7.64
C ASN A 479 -14.84 -14.20 7.32
N ALA A 480 -14.22 -13.21 6.70
CA ALA A 480 -14.84 -11.96 6.27
C ALA A 480 -16.00 -12.09 5.28
N VAL A 481 -16.03 -13.13 4.44
CA VAL A 481 -17.10 -13.33 3.43
C VAL A 481 -18.42 -13.73 4.07
N SER A 482 -18.35 -14.44 5.21
CA SER A 482 -19.50 -14.66 6.07
C SER A 482 -19.56 -13.53 7.09
N ALA A 483 -20.24 -12.42 6.78
CA ALA A 483 -20.55 -11.36 7.74
C ALA A 483 -21.46 -11.83 8.91
N ARG A 484 -21.57 -13.14 9.14
CA ARG A 484 -22.30 -13.80 10.22
C ARG A 484 -21.29 -14.56 11.07
N LYS A 485 -21.44 -14.46 12.39
CA LYS A 485 -20.69 -15.24 13.38
C LYS A 485 -20.74 -16.72 13.02
N ILE A 486 -19.59 -17.29 12.65
CA ILE A 486 -19.48 -18.74 12.44
C ILE A 486 -19.55 -19.37 13.83
N LYS A 487 -20.45 -20.34 14.01
CA LYS A 487 -20.55 -21.04 15.28
C LYS A 487 -19.36 -22.02 15.44
N PRO A 488 -18.85 -22.25 16.67
CA PRO A 488 -17.69 -23.10 16.90
C PRO A 488 -17.77 -24.49 16.26
N GLU A 489 -18.96 -25.11 16.24
CA GLU A 489 -19.21 -26.41 15.60
C GLU A 489 -18.96 -26.45 14.08
N HIS A 490 -18.83 -25.29 13.44
CA HIS A 490 -18.58 -25.16 12.01
C HIS A 490 -17.14 -24.73 11.67
N TYR A 491 -16.33 -24.34 12.66
CA TYR A 491 -14.96 -23.86 12.44
C TYR A 491 -14.12 -24.86 11.64
N GLN A 492 -14.15 -26.13 12.03
CA GLN A 492 -13.33 -27.17 11.40
C GLN A 492 -13.69 -27.35 9.92
N ASN A 493 -14.99 -27.46 9.62
CA ASN A 493 -15.48 -27.69 8.27
C ASN A 493 -15.23 -26.48 7.36
N ASP A 494 -15.46 -25.27 7.85
CA ASP A 494 -15.27 -24.06 7.05
C ASP A 494 -13.80 -23.71 6.86
N PHE A 495 -12.96 -23.97 7.86
CA PHE A 495 -11.51 -23.87 7.72
C PHE A 495 -11.01 -24.80 6.63
N CYS A 496 -11.40 -26.08 6.61
CA CYS A 496 -10.92 -27.03 5.61
C CYS A 496 -11.45 -26.76 4.18
N LYS A 497 -12.55 -26.03 4.03
CA LYS A 497 -13.01 -25.55 2.70
C LYS A 497 -12.05 -24.52 2.08
N THR A 498 -11.24 -23.83 2.88
CA THR A 498 -10.27 -22.83 2.37
C THR A 498 -9.19 -23.45 1.49
N LEU A 499 -8.86 -24.73 1.70
CA LEU A 499 -7.85 -25.46 0.91
C LEU A 499 -8.33 -25.94 -0.46
N LYS A 500 -9.64 -25.82 -0.75
CA LYS A 500 -10.25 -26.16 -2.05
C LYS A 500 -10.37 -24.95 -2.97
N LYS A 501 -10.02 -23.77 -2.49
CA LYS A 501 -10.01 -22.50 -3.22
C LYS A 501 -8.58 -22.18 -3.62
#